data_AF-A0A2J6QIS7-F1
#
_entry.id   AF-A0A2J6QIS7-F1
#
_cell.length_a   1.000
_cell.length_b   1.000
_cell.length_c   1.000
_cell.angle_alpha   90.00
_cell.angle_beta   90.00
_cell.angle_gamma   90.00
#
_symmetry.space_group_name_H-M   'P 1'
#
loop_
_entity.id
_entity.type
_entity.pdbx_description
1 polymer ?
#
loop_
_entity_poly.entity_id
_entity_poly.type
_entity_poly.pdbx_seq_one_letter_code
_entity_poly.pdbx_strand_id
1 'polypeptide(L)'
;MTLSHRWGDATFIKLLKKNADELKVGILIDHLPQTFRDAVEVTRKFNIHYLWIDSLCIIQDSIDDWNKEALQMSQVYQHAICNIAATGAVDSAKGLFFDKNLHLVRPCKVSIPARQATTGTETRYIVDPEFWHGRLEKAPLIRQA
;
A
#
# COMPACT_ATOMS: atom_id res chain seq x y z
N MET A 1 3.08 -11.83 2.43
CA MET A 1 2.80 -10.38 2.38
C MET A 1 1.35 -10.19 1.97
N THR A 2 0.68 -9.14 2.42
CA THR A 2 -0.68 -8.77 1.97
C THR A 2 -0.67 -7.39 1.31
N LEU A 3 -1.68 -7.11 0.47
CA LEU A 3 -1.89 -5.80 -0.14
C LEU A 3 -3.29 -5.27 0.18
N SER A 4 -3.35 -4.14 0.87
CA SER A 4 -4.57 -3.34 1.01
C SER A 4 -4.56 -2.22 -0.03
N HIS A 5 -5.58 -2.18 -0.89
CA HIS A 5 -5.67 -1.23 -1.99
C HIS A 5 -7.14 -0.92 -2.33
N ARG A 6 -7.38 0.21 -3.00
CA ARG A 6 -8.71 0.51 -3.54
C ARG A 6 -8.84 -0.07 -4.94
N TRP A 7 -9.97 -0.72 -5.20
CA TRP A 7 -10.29 -1.17 -6.55
C TRP A 7 -10.66 0.00 -7.46
N GLY A 8 -11.44 0.96 -6.94
CA GLY A 8 -11.95 2.11 -7.72
C GLY A 8 -12.79 1.67 -8.91
N ASP A 9 -12.81 2.48 -9.97
CA ASP A 9 -13.48 2.17 -11.24
C ASP A 9 -12.57 1.38 -12.21
N ALA A 10 -11.41 0.92 -11.74
CA ALA A 10 -10.46 0.24 -12.58
C ALA A 10 -10.97 -1.16 -12.98
N THR A 11 -10.95 -1.42 -14.28
CA THR A 11 -11.14 -2.77 -14.84
C THR A 11 -9.79 -3.47 -14.88
N PHE A 12 -9.65 -4.52 -14.10
CA PHE A 12 -8.44 -5.32 -14.04
C PHE A 12 -8.77 -6.80 -13.85
N ILE A 13 -7.77 -7.66 -14.04
CA ILE A 13 -7.95 -9.10 -13.92
C ILE A 13 -8.34 -9.48 -12.48
N LYS A 14 -9.39 -10.29 -12.36
CA LYS A 14 -9.91 -10.82 -11.10
C LYS A 14 -10.01 -12.33 -11.20
N LEU A 15 -9.88 -12.99 -10.06
CA LEU A 15 -10.16 -14.41 -9.96
C LEU A 15 -11.67 -14.63 -10.07
N LEU A 16 -12.07 -15.38 -11.09
CA LEU A 16 -13.44 -15.79 -11.39
C LEU A 16 -13.47 -17.30 -11.56
N LYS A 17 -14.63 -17.94 -11.38
CA LYS A 17 -14.74 -19.41 -11.55
C LYS A 17 -14.21 -19.87 -12.91
N LYS A 18 -14.49 -19.10 -13.96
CA LYS A 18 -14.11 -19.43 -15.35
C LYS A 18 -12.61 -19.36 -15.65
N ASN A 19 -11.84 -18.54 -14.94
CA ASN A 19 -10.41 -18.31 -15.21
C ASN A 19 -9.51 -18.81 -14.07
N ALA A 20 -10.08 -19.51 -13.08
CA ALA A 20 -9.36 -19.99 -11.91
C ALA A 20 -8.22 -20.94 -12.27
N ASP A 21 -8.46 -21.87 -13.19
CA ASP A 21 -7.43 -22.84 -13.59
C ASP A 21 -6.31 -22.19 -14.42
N GLU A 22 -6.64 -21.21 -15.27
CA GLU A 22 -5.64 -20.42 -15.99
C GLU A 22 -4.76 -19.62 -15.03
N LEU A 23 -5.36 -18.95 -14.03
CA LEU A 23 -4.62 -18.16 -13.05
C LEU A 23 -3.72 -19.01 -12.13
N LYS A 24 -4.05 -20.29 -11.89
CA LYS A 24 -3.18 -21.23 -11.17
C LYS A 24 -1.91 -21.57 -11.94
N VAL A 25 -1.96 -21.61 -13.28
CA VAL A 25 -0.77 -21.80 -14.12
C VAL A 25 0.16 -20.60 -14.00
N GLY A 26 -0.43 -19.40 -13.92
CA GLY A 26 0.26 -18.16 -13.66
C GLY A 26 -0.20 -17.04 -14.58
N ILE A 27 0.25 -15.83 -14.28
CA ILE A 27 -0.04 -14.64 -15.06
C ILE A 27 1.24 -13.87 -15.34
N LEU A 28 1.34 -13.32 -16.55
CA LEU A 28 2.41 -12.38 -16.88
C LEU A 28 2.25 -11.12 -16.03
N ILE A 29 3.35 -10.67 -15.43
CA ILE A 29 3.37 -9.48 -14.56
C ILE A 29 2.87 -8.24 -15.30
N ASP A 30 3.16 -8.13 -16.60
CA ASP A 30 2.75 -6.97 -17.41
C ASP A 30 1.23 -6.88 -17.64
N HIS A 31 0.49 -7.97 -17.40
CA HIS A 31 -0.98 -7.96 -17.43
C HIS A 31 -1.60 -7.51 -16.11
N LEU A 32 -0.79 -7.35 -15.05
CA LEU A 32 -1.27 -6.86 -13.77
C LEU A 32 -1.31 -5.33 -13.75
N PRO A 33 -2.26 -4.71 -13.02
CA PRO A 33 -2.25 -3.27 -12.77
C PRO A 33 -0.94 -2.82 -12.11
N GLN A 34 -0.57 -1.55 -12.33
CA GLN A 34 0.70 -1.01 -11.80
C GLN A 34 0.84 -1.21 -10.30
N THR A 35 -0.23 -1.01 -9.51
CA THR A 35 -0.20 -1.23 -8.05
C THR A 35 0.17 -2.66 -7.69
N PHE A 36 -0.28 -3.65 -8.47
CA PHE A 36 0.00 -5.06 -8.21
C PHE A 36 1.41 -5.42 -8.65
N ARG A 37 1.87 -4.87 -9.78
CA ARG A 37 3.25 -5.00 -10.26
C ARG A 37 4.24 -4.48 -9.22
N ASP A 38 4.00 -3.27 -8.72
CA ASP A 38 4.83 -2.67 -7.68
C ASP A 38 4.77 -3.49 -6.39
N ALA A 39 3.58 -4.00 -6.00
CA ALA A 39 3.45 -4.84 -4.83
C ALA A 39 4.24 -6.16 -4.95
N VAL A 40 4.27 -6.78 -6.13
CA VAL A 40 5.11 -7.95 -6.43
C VAL A 40 6.59 -7.59 -6.32
N GLU A 41 7.00 -6.43 -6.84
CA GLU A 41 8.38 -5.96 -6.73
C GLU A 41 8.80 -5.77 -5.26
N VAL A 42 7.97 -5.10 -4.46
CA VAL A 42 8.21 -4.93 -3.02
C VAL A 42 8.31 -6.31 -2.34
N THR A 43 7.36 -7.22 -2.61
CA THR A 43 7.37 -8.58 -2.03
C THR A 43 8.68 -9.31 -2.30
N ARG A 44 9.17 -9.27 -3.54
CA ARG A 44 10.44 -9.88 -3.94
C ARG A 44 11.64 -9.21 -3.28
N LYS A 45 11.64 -7.89 -3.13
CA LYS A 45 12.72 -7.14 -2.44
C LYS A 45 12.87 -7.51 -0.97
N PHE A 46 11.76 -7.91 -0.32
CA PHE A 46 11.78 -8.45 1.05
C PHE A 46 12.09 -9.96 1.10
N ASN A 47 12.46 -10.58 -0.02
CA ASN A 47 12.70 -12.02 -0.15
C ASN A 47 11.50 -12.87 0.30
N ILE A 48 10.28 -12.36 0.08
CA ILE A 48 9.03 -13.07 0.33
C ILE A 48 8.51 -13.61 -1.00
N HIS A 49 7.99 -14.84 -1.01
CA HIS A 49 7.50 -15.47 -2.23
C HIS A 49 5.99 -15.31 -2.44
N TYR A 50 5.23 -15.10 -1.36
CA TYR A 50 3.76 -15.05 -1.40
C TYR A 50 3.23 -13.65 -1.11
N LEU A 51 2.38 -13.18 -2.03
CA LEU A 51 1.61 -11.95 -1.91
C LEU A 51 0.13 -12.31 -2.04
N TRP A 52 -0.65 -11.95 -1.04
CA TRP A 52 -2.10 -12.09 -1.06
C TRP A 52 -2.74 -10.78 -1.50
N ILE A 53 -3.61 -10.87 -2.52
CA ILE A 53 -4.40 -9.77 -3.06
C ILE A 53 -5.84 -10.29 -3.18
N ASP A 54 -6.79 -9.68 -2.46
CA ASP A 54 -8.18 -10.13 -2.37
C ASP A 54 -8.81 -10.48 -3.73
N SER A 55 -8.66 -9.62 -4.72
CA SER A 55 -9.19 -9.75 -6.08
C SER A 55 -8.60 -10.91 -6.88
N LEU A 56 -7.43 -11.44 -6.49
CA LEU A 56 -6.76 -12.57 -7.14
C LEU A 56 -6.76 -13.85 -6.29
N CYS A 57 -7.10 -13.75 -5.00
CA CYS A 57 -7.10 -14.87 -4.06
C CYS A 57 -8.51 -15.31 -3.63
N ILE A 58 -9.55 -14.52 -3.93
CA ILE A 58 -10.95 -14.84 -3.66
C ILE A 58 -11.70 -14.88 -5.00
N ILE A 59 -12.60 -15.86 -5.17
CA ILE A 59 -13.42 -15.98 -6.37
C ILE A 59 -14.53 -14.94 -6.35
N GLN A 60 -14.41 -13.91 -7.20
CA GLN A 60 -15.23 -12.70 -7.14
C GLN A 60 -16.68 -12.86 -7.63
N ASP A 61 -16.95 -13.89 -8.42
CA ASP A 61 -18.28 -14.27 -8.89
C ASP A 61 -18.90 -15.41 -8.04
N SER A 62 -18.43 -15.60 -6.81
CA SER A 62 -18.91 -16.64 -5.91
C SER A 62 -19.20 -16.09 -4.51
N ILE A 63 -20.49 -15.93 -4.18
CA ILE A 63 -20.89 -15.45 -2.85
C ILE A 63 -20.47 -16.41 -1.72
N ASP A 64 -20.50 -17.73 -1.98
CA ASP A 64 -20.10 -18.74 -0.99
C ASP A 64 -18.61 -18.68 -0.68
N ASP A 65 -17.78 -18.49 -1.72
CA ASP A 65 -16.33 -18.35 -1.58
C ASP A 65 -16.00 -17.05 -0.87
N TRP A 66 -16.66 -15.95 -1.27
CA TRP A 66 -16.50 -14.67 -0.61
C TRP A 66 -16.83 -14.75 0.89
N ASN A 67 -17.95 -15.38 1.27
CA ASN A 67 -18.32 -15.53 2.68
C ASN A 67 -17.27 -16.34 3.46
N LYS A 68 -16.75 -17.41 2.87
CA LYS A 68 -15.73 -18.24 3.48
C LYS A 68 -14.42 -17.47 3.67
N GLU A 69 -13.93 -16.83 2.63
CA GLU A 69 -12.66 -16.10 2.65
C GLU A 69 -12.76 -14.81 3.50
N ALA A 70 -13.91 -14.14 3.52
CA ALA A 70 -14.15 -12.98 4.36
C ALA A 70 -13.99 -13.30 5.86
N LEU A 71 -14.43 -14.49 6.29
CA LEU A 71 -14.23 -14.96 7.67
C LEU A 71 -12.76 -15.25 8.00
N GLN A 72 -11.96 -15.62 6.99
CA GLN A 72 -10.53 -15.93 7.15
C GLN A 72 -9.62 -14.71 6.96
N MET A 73 -10.14 -13.64 6.36
CA MET A 73 -9.36 -12.46 6.00
C MET A 73 -8.62 -11.85 7.20
N SER A 74 -9.24 -11.83 8.39
CA SER A 74 -8.57 -11.39 9.62
C SER A 74 -7.33 -12.22 9.95
N GLN A 75 -7.40 -13.55 9.78
CA GLN A 75 -6.27 -14.46 9.99
C GLN A 75 -5.19 -14.26 8.92
N VAL A 76 -5.58 -14.06 7.66
CA VAL A 76 -4.63 -13.78 6.56
C VAL A 76 -3.81 -12.53 6.87
N TYR A 77 -4.47 -11.44 7.27
CA TYR A 77 -3.79 -10.19 7.66
C TYR A 77 -2.97 -10.36 8.94
N GLN A 78 -3.50 -11.05 9.95
CA GLN A 78 -2.82 -11.26 11.23
C GLN A 78 -1.53 -12.08 11.09
N HIS A 79 -1.50 -13.06 10.19
CA HIS A 79 -0.35 -13.94 9.97
C HIS A 79 0.55 -13.50 8.81
N ALA A 80 0.24 -12.39 8.15
CA ALA A 80 1.12 -11.80 7.15
C ALA A 80 2.36 -11.20 7.82
N ILE A 81 3.53 -11.43 7.21
CA ILE A 81 4.80 -10.80 7.66
C ILE A 81 4.70 -9.27 7.65
N CYS A 82 4.06 -8.72 6.64
CA CYS A 82 3.86 -7.29 6.45
C CYS A 82 2.66 -7.06 5.53
N ASN A 83 2.00 -5.92 5.73
CA ASN A 83 0.95 -5.42 4.85
C ASN A 83 1.44 -4.21 4.05
N ILE A 84 1.30 -4.25 2.74
CA ILE A 84 1.48 -3.09 1.88
C ILE A 84 0.16 -2.33 1.84
N ALA A 85 0.14 -1.11 2.37
CA ALA A 85 -1.02 -0.23 2.30
C ALA A 85 -0.86 0.78 1.14
N ALA A 86 -1.60 0.61 0.05
CA ALA A 86 -1.57 1.49 -1.13
C ALA A 86 -2.37 2.79 -0.91
N THR A 87 -2.01 3.56 0.13
CA THR A 87 -2.76 4.75 0.57
C THR A 87 -2.67 5.95 -0.37
N GLY A 88 -1.62 6.02 -1.20
CA GLY A 88 -1.40 7.11 -2.16
C GLY A 88 -2.12 6.96 -3.50
N ALA A 89 -2.72 5.80 -3.76
CA ALA A 89 -3.41 5.49 -5.00
C ALA A 89 -4.94 5.57 -4.82
N VAL A 90 -5.64 6.18 -5.78
CA VAL A 90 -7.11 6.20 -5.79
C VAL A 90 -7.71 4.89 -6.33
N ASP A 91 -6.93 4.15 -7.12
CA ASP A 91 -7.27 2.88 -7.75
C ASP A 91 -6.02 2.00 -7.97
N SER A 92 -6.19 0.83 -8.57
CA SER A 92 -5.10 -0.14 -8.82
C SER A 92 -4.17 0.22 -9.99
N ALA A 93 -4.50 1.23 -10.79
CA ALA A 93 -3.74 1.59 -11.99
C ALA A 93 -2.60 2.58 -11.71
N LYS A 94 -2.60 3.27 -10.56
CA LYS A 94 -1.62 4.34 -10.27
C LYS A 94 -0.25 3.85 -9.80
N GLY A 95 -0.14 2.67 -9.17
CA GLY A 95 1.12 2.19 -8.61
C GLY A 95 1.31 2.55 -7.13
N LEU A 96 2.46 2.12 -6.59
CA LEU A 96 2.93 2.39 -5.23
C LEU A 96 4.08 3.41 -5.20
N PHE A 97 4.80 3.55 -6.31
CA PHE A 97 5.96 4.41 -6.41
C PHE A 97 5.58 5.76 -7.01
N PHE A 98 5.52 6.78 -6.16
CA PHE A 98 5.21 8.15 -6.56
C PHE A 98 6.45 9.02 -6.42
N ASP A 99 6.62 9.97 -7.34
CA ASP A 99 7.63 11.02 -7.19
C ASP A 99 7.31 11.87 -5.97
N LYS A 100 8.13 11.71 -4.93
CA LYS A 100 8.00 12.49 -3.70
C LYS A 100 8.87 13.72 -3.80
N ASN A 101 8.25 14.90 -3.74
CA ASN A 101 9.01 16.11 -3.47
C ASN A 101 9.60 16.03 -2.05
N LEU A 102 10.92 15.81 -1.97
CA LEU A 102 11.63 15.64 -0.70
C LEU A 102 11.52 16.87 0.20
N HIS A 103 11.30 18.06 -0.35
CA HIS A 103 11.08 19.28 0.44
C HIS A 103 9.77 19.25 1.23
N LEU A 104 8.79 18.43 0.82
CA LEU A 104 7.49 18.28 1.49
C LEU A 104 7.47 17.14 2.52
N VAL A 105 8.58 16.41 2.68
CA VAL A 105 8.69 15.25 3.56
C VAL A 105 9.84 15.42 4.56
N ARG A 106 10.92 16.09 4.17
CA ARG A 106 12.04 16.37 5.06
C ARG A 106 11.66 17.47 6.05
N PRO A 107 11.95 17.29 7.36
CA PRO A 107 11.79 18.36 8.33
C PRO A 107 12.56 19.61 7.90
N CYS A 108 11.94 20.78 8.04
CA CYS A 108 12.61 22.03 7.72
C CYS A 108 13.73 22.28 8.73
N LYS A 109 14.97 22.40 8.24
CA LYS A 109 16.15 22.67 9.07
C LYS A 109 16.30 24.17 9.23
N VAL A 110 16.25 24.67 10.46
CA VAL A 110 16.46 26.08 10.79
C VAL A 110 17.66 26.24 11.70
N SER A 111 18.47 27.26 11.44
CA SER A 111 19.58 27.67 12.32
C SER A 111 19.11 28.83 13.18
N ILE A 112 19.08 28.64 14.49
CA ILE A 112 18.70 29.68 15.46
C ILE A 112 19.90 30.03 16.34
N PRO A 113 19.99 31.26 16.88
CA PRO A 113 21.04 31.61 17.83
C PRO A 113 20.96 30.73 19.08
N ALA A 114 22.10 30.20 19.54
CA ALA A 114 22.13 29.34 20.71
C ALA A 114 21.75 30.14 21.97
N ARG A 115 20.80 29.61 22.77
CA ARG A 115 20.22 30.28 23.96
C ARG A 115 21.23 30.78 25.01
N GLN A 116 22.47 30.31 24.98
CA GLN A 116 23.51 30.63 25.98
C GLN A 116 24.86 31.08 25.38
N ALA A 117 24.97 31.29 24.06
CA ALA A 117 26.23 31.70 23.44
C ALA A 117 26.13 33.07 22.78
N THR A 118 27.09 33.96 23.06
CA THR A 118 27.25 35.26 22.38
C THR A 118 27.68 35.11 20.92
N THR A 119 28.21 33.95 20.53
CA THR A 119 28.48 33.56 19.14
C THR A 119 28.23 32.05 18.99
N GLY A 120 27.29 31.68 18.11
CA GLY A 120 26.96 30.28 17.81
C GLY A 120 25.53 30.10 17.35
N THR A 121 25.33 29.30 16.30
CA THR A 121 23.99 28.86 15.86
C THR A 121 23.77 27.42 16.25
N GLU A 122 22.56 27.09 16.69
CA GLU A 122 22.10 25.72 16.89
C GLU A 122 21.12 25.34 15.78
N THR A 123 21.23 24.09 15.30
CA THR A 123 20.27 23.53 14.34
C THR A 123 19.03 23.04 15.09
N ARG A 124 17.85 23.40 14.59
CA ARG A 124 16.55 22.83 14.96
C ARG A 124 15.83 22.31 13.72
N TYR A 125 14.96 21.34 13.94
CA TYR A 125 14.10 20.78 12.90
C TYR A 125 12.64 21.15 13.20
N ILE A 126 11.97 21.76 12.24
CA ILE A 126 10.53 22.00 12.28
C ILE A 126 9.87 20.78 11.66
N VAL A 127 9.05 20.11 12.46
CA VAL A 127 8.22 18.97 12.06
C VAL A 127 6.77 19.38 12.16
N ASP A 128 5.96 18.95 11.20
CA ASP A 128 4.50 19.07 11.27
C ASP A 128 3.97 17.97 12.21
N PRO A 129 3.44 18.32 13.40
CA PRO A 129 2.92 17.32 14.34
C PRO A 129 1.71 16.57 13.79
N GLU A 130 0.97 17.17 12.84
CA GLU A 130 -0.22 16.60 12.21
C GLU A 130 0.12 15.81 10.93
N PHE A 131 1.40 15.65 10.60
CA PHE A 131 1.86 15.01 9.37
C PHE A 131 1.20 13.64 9.14
N TRP A 132 1.12 12.83 10.21
CA TRP A 132 0.55 11.49 10.16
C TRP A 132 -0.98 11.52 10.05
N HIS A 133 -1.65 12.34 10.87
CA HIS A 133 -3.11 12.47 10.89
C HIS A 133 -3.64 13.01 9.54
N GLY A 134 -2.97 14.03 8.98
CA GLY A 134 -3.35 14.64 7.72
C GLY A 134 -3.17 13.74 6.48
N ARG A 135 -2.19 12.83 6.50
CA ARG A 135 -1.80 12.06 5.30
C ARG A 135 -2.12 10.56 5.36
N LEU A 136 -2.16 9.94 6.54
CA LEU A 136 -2.53 8.53 6.68
C LEU A 136 -4.00 8.37 7.04
N GLU A 137 -4.46 8.97 8.14
CA GLU A 137 -5.83 8.76 8.62
C GLU A 137 -6.89 9.30 7.67
N LYS A 138 -6.56 10.35 6.90
CA LYS A 138 -7.43 10.90 5.85
C LYS A 138 -7.27 10.21 4.50
N ALA A 139 -6.36 9.24 4.36
CA ALA A 139 -6.06 8.61 3.09
C ALA A 139 -7.29 7.85 2.54
N PRO A 140 -7.45 7.80 1.20
CA PRO A 140 -8.58 7.12 0.56
C PRO A 140 -8.78 5.67 1.00
N LEU A 141 -7.68 4.95 1.30
CA LEU A 141 -7.71 3.55 1.74
C LEU A 141 -8.32 3.40 3.16
N ILE A 142 -8.03 4.31 4.09
CA ILE A 142 -8.49 4.20 5.48
C ILE A 142 -9.98 4.55 5.61
N ARG A 143 -10.52 5.37 4.72
CA ARG A 143 -11.96 5.69 4.65
C ARG A 143 -12.86 4.54 4.17
N GLN A 144 -12.33 3.34 3.98
CA GLN A 144 -13.09 2.14 3.58
C GLN A 144 -13.54 1.26 4.76
N ALA A 145 -13.07 1.55 5.98
CA ALA A 145 -13.45 0.84 7.19
C ALA A 145 -14.74 1.42 7.81
#